data_AF-A0A259LKZ0-F1
#
_entry.id   AF-A0A259LKZ0-F1
#
_cell.length_a   1.000
_cell.length_b   1.000
_cell.length_c   1.000
_cell.angle_alpha   90.00
_cell.angle_beta   90.00
_cell.angle_gamma   90.00
#
_symmetry.space_group_name_H-M   'P 1'
#
loop_
_entity.id
_entity.type
_entity.pdbx_description
1 polymer ?
#
loop_
_entity_poly.entity_id
_entity_poly.type
_entity_poly.pdbx_seq_one_letter_code
_entity_poly.pdbx_strand_id
1 'polypeptide(L)'
;MRHSLTVLHRWLRRLAAAGSFVLVAGAAAAQTPVSATPAPENSSARTYGSGWSCDAGFRESEQACEAITLPENAYLSGGAYGSGWECHYGYRQEAGGCALIPVPENGYLDSSGTRWQCDRGFIRAGNLCAPVKVPENGYLTSSGYGSGWACERGYRARGETCVAIALPANAYLTNSGSGTGWTCERGYRVRGEVCDKVELPEFAHLNSSGDGWQCNRPYRQAGARCIAP
;
A
#
# COMPACT_ATOMS: atom_id res chain seq x y z
N MET A 1 48.10 31.43 7.60
CA MET A 1 47.28 32.24 8.52
C MET A 1 47.03 31.46 9.81
N ARG A 2 47.80 31.81 10.87
CA ARG A 2 47.43 31.93 12.30
C ARG A 2 46.60 30.77 12.92
N HIS A 3 47.24 29.82 13.62
CA HIS A 3 47.57 29.76 15.08
C HIS A 3 46.35 29.57 16.00
N SER A 4 46.21 28.40 16.62
CA SER A 4 46.61 28.04 18.02
C SER A 4 45.48 28.31 19.03
N LEU A 5 44.85 27.28 19.62
CA LEU A 5 45.24 26.52 20.83
C LEU A 5 44.97 27.25 22.17
N THR A 6 44.52 26.43 23.12
CA THR A 6 44.56 26.56 24.60
C THR A 6 43.51 27.41 25.35
N VAL A 7 42.53 26.69 25.91
CA VAL A 7 42.24 26.51 27.36
C VAL A 7 42.96 27.48 28.33
N LEU A 8 42.21 28.17 29.22
CA LEU A 8 42.23 28.02 30.70
C LEU A 8 41.63 29.24 31.44
N HIS A 9 40.73 28.91 32.38
CA HIS A 9 40.58 29.42 33.74
C HIS A 9 40.30 30.90 34.11
N ARG A 10 39.34 30.97 35.05
CA ARG A 10 39.40 31.59 36.40
C ARG A 10 38.65 32.90 36.66
N TRP A 11 37.52 32.73 37.37
CA TRP A 11 37.19 33.38 38.64
C TRP A 11 37.61 34.84 38.89
N LEU A 12 36.64 35.75 38.91
CA LEU A 12 36.65 37.02 39.65
C LEU A 12 35.22 37.26 40.18
N ARG A 13 34.96 36.96 41.46
CA ARG A 13 34.94 37.87 42.62
C ARG A 13 33.93 39.02 42.50
N ARG A 14 32.97 38.94 43.42
CA ARG A 14 31.87 39.84 43.76
C ARG A 14 32.32 41.30 43.86
N LEU A 15 31.52 42.20 43.30
CA LEU A 15 31.37 43.56 43.79
C LEU A 15 29.88 43.85 43.96
N ALA A 16 29.52 44.22 45.19
CA ALA A 16 28.20 44.68 45.56
C ALA A 16 27.99 46.09 44.99
N ALA A 17 26.86 46.31 44.32
CA ALA A 17 26.35 47.63 44.03
C ALA A 17 24.86 47.63 44.34
N ALA A 18 24.52 48.30 45.45
CA ALA A 18 23.15 48.59 45.85
C ALA A 18 22.50 49.46 44.76
N GLY A 19 21.41 48.96 44.17
CA GLY A 19 20.62 49.67 43.17
C GLY A 19 19.16 49.62 43.56
N SER A 20 18.61 50.79 43.89
CA SER A 20 17.24 51.02 44.35
C SER A 20 16.19 50.36 43.46
N PHE A 21 15.35 49.53 44.09
CA PHE A 21 14.17 48.92 43.47
C PHE A 21 13.05 49.97 43.43
N VAL A 22 12.86 50.63 42.29
CA VAL A 22 11.67 51.46 42.05
C VAL A 22 10.55 50.54 41.56
N LEU A 23 9.58 50.29 42.42
CA LEU A 23 8.33 49.61 42.09
C LEU A 23 7.47 50.54 41.23
N VAL A 24 7.53 50.39 39.92
CA VAL A 24 6.50 50.93 39.03
C VAL A 24 5.31 49.99 39.10
N ALA A 25 4.27 50.39 39.83
CA ALA A 25 2.97 49.75 39.78
C ALA A 25 2.34 50.02 38.41
N GLY A 26 2.69 49.21 37.41
CA GLY A 26 1.94 49.15 36.17
C GLY A 26 0.57 48.57 36.47
N ALA A 27 -0.49 49.33 36.23
CA ALA A 27 -1.83 48.80 36.23
C ALA A 27 -1.90 47.70 35.17
N ALA A 28 -1.92 46.44 35.62
CA ALA A 28 -2.32 45.34 34.78
C ALA A 28 -3.79 45.58 34.45
N ALA A 29 -4.06 46.13 33.26
CA ALA A 29 -5.40 46.05 32.69
C ALA A 29 -5.73 44.56 32.61
N ALA A 30 -6.60 44.11 33.51
CA ALA A 30 -7.22 42.81 33.39
C ALA A 30 -7.83 42.74 31.99
N GLN A 31 -7.35 41.82 31.16
CA GLN A 31 -8.02 41.50 29.91
C GLN A 31 -9.44 41.12 30.32
N THR A 32 -10.41 41.93 29.92
CA THR A 32 -11.82 41.59 30.03
C THR A 32 -11.97 40.15 29.53
N PRO A 33 -12.54 39.22 30.31
CA PRO A 33 -12.86 37.93 29.76
C PRO A 33 -13.75 38.20 28.55
N VAL A 34 -13.23 37.94 27.35
CA VAL A 34 -14.06 37.87 26.15
C VAL A 34 -15.16 36.90 26.55
N SER A 35 -16.39 37.40 26.65
CA SER A 35 -17.55 36.59 26.98
C SER A 35 -17.46 35.36 26.10
N ALA A 36 -17.17 34.20 26.72
CA ALA A 36 -17.31 32.94 26.03
C ALA A 36 -18.77 32.94 25.62
N THR A 37 -19.03 33.12 24.33
CA THR A 37 -20.37 33.04 23.79
C THR A 37 -20.95 31.75 24.37
N PRO A 38 -22.07 31.81 25.11
CA PRO A 38 -22.63 30.61 25.71
C PRO A 38 -22.79 29.58 24.60
N ALA A 39 -22.39 28.34 24.87
CA ALA A 39 -22.42 27.29 23.88
C ALA A 39 -23.83 27.22 23.26
N PRO A 40 -23.96 27.24 21.93
CA PRO A 40 -25.27 27.23 21.29
C PRO A 40 -26.00 25.91 21.58
N GLU A 41 -27.31 25.88 21.34
CA GLU A 41 -28.10 24.65 21.43
C GLU A 41 -27.51 23.56 20.51
N ASN A 42 -27.61 22.28 20.92
CA ASN A 42 -27.03 21.12 20.22
C ASN A 42 -25.50 21.19 20.08
N SER A 43 -24.82 21.67 21.13
CA SER A 43 -23.37 21.66 21.23
C SER A 43 -22.89 21.16 22.59
N SER A 44 -21.71 20.53 22.57
CA SER A 44 -21.00 20.02 23.73
C SER A 44 -19.62 20.68 23.84
N ALA A 45 -19.15 20.84 25.07
CA ALA A 45 -17.81 21.39 25.32
C ALA A 45 -16.74 20.46 24.74
N ARG A 46 -15.74 21.03 24.03
CA ARG A 46 -14.64 20.23 23.47
C ARG A 46 -13.85 19.56 24.58
N THR A 47 -13.43 18.31 24.35
CA THR A 47 -12.58 17.57 25.29
C THR A 47 -11.19 18.20 25.43
N TYR A 48 -10.70 18.87 24.39
CA TYR A 48 -9.40 19.55 24.38
C TYR A 48 -9.53 20.95 23.78
N GLY A 49 -8.82 21.92 24.37
CA GLY A 49 -8.86 23.33 23.96
C GLY A 49 -10.03 24.11 24.57
N SER A 50 -10.21 25.35 24.14
CA SER A 50 -11.38 26.16 24.47
C SER A 50 -12.43 26.08 23.35
N GLY A 51 -13.70 26.22 23.71
CA GLY A 51 -14.83 26.25 22.76
C GLY A 51 -15.75 25.03 22.83
N TRP A 52 -16.62 24.91 21.83
CA TRP A 52 -17.66 23.88 21.72
C TRP A 52 -17.57 23.15 20.37
N SER A 53 -18.18 21.99 20.29
CA SER A 53 -18.42 21.25 19.04
C SER A 53 -19.89 20.91 18.95
N CYS A 54 -20.46 20.97 17.74
CA CYS A 54 -21.81 20.52 17.54
C CYS A 54 -21.97 19.04 17.90
N ASP A 55 -23.11 18.71 18.49
CA ASP A 55 -23.48 17.34 18.79
C ASP A 55 -23.71 16.55 17.49
N ALA A 56 -23.67 15.23 17.57
CA ALA A 56 -23.87 14.37 16.42
C ALA A 56 -25.22 14.66 15.75
N GLY A 57 -25.22 14.86 14.43
CA GLY A 57 -26.41 15.27 13.67
C GLY A 57 -26.53 16.78 13.46
N PHE A 58 -25.59 17.57 13.98
CA PHE A 58 -25.53 19.02 13.79
C PHE A 58 -24.18 19.45 13.22
N ARG A 59 -24.19 20.53 12.44
CA ARG A 59 -23.00 21.14 11.84
C ARG A 59 -22.84 22.59 12.30
N GLU A 60 -21.60 23.02 12.39
CA GLU A 60 -21.27 24.40 12.74
C GLU A 60 -21.65 25.34 11.58
N SER A 61 -22.50 26.31 11.87
CA SER A 61 -22.92 27.37 10.96
C SER A 61 -22.88 28.70 11.72
N GLU A 62 -21.91 29.55 11.37
CA GLU A 62 -21.62 30.82 12.04
C GLU A 62 -21.40 30.69 13.56
N GLN A 63 -22.45 30.89 14.37
CA GLN A 63 -22.43 30.81 15.83
C GLN A 63 -23.47 29.82 16.38
N ALA A 64 -23.96 28.92 15.53
CA ALA A 64 -25.01 27.96 15.86
C ALA A 64 -24.65 26.56 15.37
N CYS A 65 -25.33 25.58 15.94
CA CYS A 65 -25.34 24.21 15.46
C CYS A 65 -26.65 23.96 14.71
N GLU A 66 -26.55 23.91 13.38
CA GLU A 66 -27.68 23.63 12.50
C GLU A 66 -27.83 22.13 12.30
N ALA A 67 -29.08 21.64 12.34
CA ALA A 67 -29.36 20.24 12.07
C ALA A 67 -28.93 19.86 10.65
N ILE A 68 -28.21 18.74 10.52
CA ILE A 68 -27.81 18.19 9.23
C ILE A 68 -29.08 17.65 8.54
N THR A 69 -29.41 18.22 7.38
CA THR A 69 -30.47 17.67 6.53
C THR A 69 -29.94 16.42 5.84
N LEU A 70 -30.49 15.27 6.22
CA LEU A 70 -30.08 13.98 5.67
C LEU A 70 -30.83 13.72 4.36
N PRO A 71 -30.14 13.61 3.21
CA PRO A 71 -30.80 13.23 1.97
C PRO A 71 -31.24 11.76 2.03
N GLU A 72 -32.11 11.37 1.09
CA GLU A 72 -32.50 9.97 0.94
C GLU A 72 -31.25 9.11 0.68
N ASN A 73 -31.23 7.90 1.26
CA ASN A 73 -30.14 6.93 1.18
C ASN A 73 -28.81 7.37 1.83
N ALA A 74 -28.85 8.24 2.84
CA ALA A 74 -27.69 8.63 3.64
C ALA A 74 -27.83 8.28 5.12
N TYR A 75 -26.71 8.21 5.83
CA TYR A 75 -26.62 8.11 7.29
C TYR A 75 -25.64 9.14 7.85
N LEU A 76 -25.81 9.52 9.11
CA LEU A 76 -24.90 10.43 9.80
C LEU A 76 -23.54 9.77 10.02
N SER A 77 -22.46 10.40 9.56
CA SER A 77 -21.08 9.88 9.72
C SER A 77 -20.45 10.27 11.05
N GLY A 78 -21.14 11.09 11.86
CA GLY A 78 -20.65 11.58 13.15
C GLY A 78 -19.50 12.59 13.05
N GLY A 79 -19.09 12.97 11.83
CA GLY A 79 -18.07 13.98 11.59
C GLY A 79 -18.64 15.40 11.67
N ALA A 80 -17.98 16.28 12.42
CA ALA A 80 -18.28 17.71 12.46
C ALA A 80 -17.80 18.48 11.21
N TYR A 81 -17.11 17.82 10.29
CA TYR A 81 -16.54 18.40 9.07
C TYR A 81 -17.08 17.71 7.82
N GLY A 82 -17.14 18.43 6.69
CA GLY A 82 -17.70 17.93 5.43
C GLY A 82 -19.23 17.97 5.40
N SER A 83 -19.85 16.99 4.77
CA SER A 83 -21.32 16.87 4.71
C SER A 83 -21.95 16.45 6.04
N GLY A 84 -21.18 15.83 6.94
CA GLY A 84 -21.69 15.23 8.19
C GLY A 84 -22.57 13.99 7.98
N TRP A 85 -22.65 13.50 6.74
CA TRP A 85 -23.34 12.30 6.34
C TRP A 85 -22.56 11.56 5.23
N GLU A 86 -22.80 10.25 5.16
CA GLU A 86 -22.29 9.32 4.15
C GLU A 86 -23.44 8.57 3.49
N CYS A 87 -23.22 8.07 2.28
CA CYS A 87 -24.24 7.31 1.57
C CYS A 87 -24.31 5.86 2.06
N HIS A 88 -25.51 5.29 2.11
CA HIS A 88 -25.68 3.87 2.34
C HIS A 88 -24.96 3.02 1.29
N TYR A 89 -24.66 1.77 1.65
CA TYR A 89 -24.09 0.79 0.75
C TYR A 89 -24.89 0.71 -0.57
N GLY A 90 -24.21 0.81 -1.70
CA GLY A 90 -24.83 0.84 -3.04
C GLY A 90 -25.19 2.23 -3.53
N TYR A 91 -24.88 3.28 -2.78
CA TYR A 91 -25.08 4.66 -3.19
C TYR A 91 -23.76 5.44 -3.18
N ARG A 92 -23.65 6.43 -4.06
CA ARG A 92 -22.50 7.34 -4.14
C ARG A 92 -22.95 8.79 -3.95
N GLN A 93 -22.05 9.60 -3.40
CA GLN A 93 -22.32 11.02 -3.20
C GLN A 93 -22.34 11.77 -4.54
N GLU A 94 -23.41 12.50 -4.81
CA GLU A 94 -23.55 13.45 -5.90
C GLU A 94 -24.03 14.81 -5.37
N ALA A 95 -24.10 15.84 -6.23
CA ALA A 95 -24.22 17.25 -5.85
C ALA A 95 -25.42 17.63 -4.93
N GLY A 96 -26.36 16.72 -4.68
CA GLY A 96 -27.50 16.93 -3.80
C GLY A 96 -27.93 15.73 -2.97
N GLY A 97 -27.11 14.67 -2.87
CA GLY A 97 -27.48 13.49 -2.09
C GLY A 97 -26.76 12.22 -2.51
N CYS A 98 -27.44 11.10 -2.33
CA CYS A 98 -26.92 9.77 -2.57
C CYS A 98 -27.60 9.15 -3.80
N ALA A 99 -26.86 9.03 -4.90
CA ALA A 99 -27.33 8.41 -6.13
C ALA A 99 -27.04 6.92 -6.11
N LEU A 100 -28.01 6.11 -6.55
CA LEU A 100 -27.84 4.66 -6.66
C LEU A 100 -26.71 4.34 -7.65
N ILE A 101 -25.86 3.39 -7.28
CA ILE A 101 -24.78 2.91 -8.15
C ILE A 101 -25.39 1.91 -9.14
N PRO A 102 -25.35 2.18 -10.46
CA PRO A 102 -25.79 1.23 -11.46
C PRO A 102 -24.78 0.08 -11.52
N VAL A 103 -25.17 -1.07 -10.99
CA VAL A 103 -24.41 -2.32 -11.10
C VAL A 103 -24.91 -3.06 -12.35
N PRO A 104 -24.03 -3.35 -13.33
CA PRO A 104 -24.44 -4.07 -14.54
C PRO A 104 -24.74 -5.54 -14.25
N GLU A 105 -25.35 -6.23 -15.23
CA GLU A 105 -25.47 -7.69 -15.21
C GLU A 105 -24.09 -8.35 -15.06
N ASN A 106 -24.00 -9.42 -14.27
CA ASN A 106 -22.74 -10.10 -13.89
C ASN A 106 -21.76 -9.21 -13.13
N GLY A 107 -22.27 -8.21 -12.41
CA GLY A 107 -21.52 -7.34 -11.53
C GLY A 107 -22.05 -7.36 -10.10
N TYR A 108 -21.18 -7.04 -9.15
CA TYR A 108 -21.50 -6.93 -7.73
C TYR A 108 -20.76 -5.75 -7.09
N LEU A 109 -21.30 -5.20 -6.00
CA LEU A 109 -20.65 -4.13 -5.25
C LEU A 109 -19.47 -4.67 -4.43
N ASP A 110 -18.35 -3.96 -4.42
CA ASP A 110 -17.22 -4.32 -3.57
C ASP A 110 -17.53 -4.06 -2.08
N SER A 111 -16.58 -4.40 -1.21
CA SER A 111 -16.76 -4.21 0.24
C SER A 111 -16.90 -2.75 0.66
N SER A 112 -16.50 -1.78 -0.18
CA SER A 112 -16.71 -0.36 0.09
C SER A 112 -18.15 0.07 -0.19
N GLY A 113 -18.90 -0.69 -1.00
CA GLY A 113 -20.26 -0.34 -1.40
C GLY A 113 -20.35 0.86 -2.35
N THR A 114 -19.22 1.45 -2.74
CA THR A 114 -19.15 2.64 -3.62
C THR A 114 -18.62 2.32 -5.01
N ARG A 115 -18.17 1.09 -5.24
CA ARG A 115 -17.66 0.59 -6.52
C ARG A 115 -18.21 -0.80 -6.77
N TRP A 116 -18.22 -1.21 -8.03
CA TRP A 116 -18.58 -2.56 -8.43
C TRP A 116 -17.42 -3.28 -9.12
N GLN A 117 -17.48 -4.60 -9.09
CA GLN A 117 -16.58 -5.52 -9.76
C GLN A 117 -17.40 -6.52 -10.57
N CYS A 118 -16.78 -7.18 -11.55
CA CYS A 118 -17.43 -8.24 -12.30
C CYS A 118 -17.35 -9.57 -11.56
N ASP A 119 -18.41 -10.36 -11.69
CA ASP A 119 -18.44 -11.74 -11.22
C ASP A 119 -17.30 -12.56 -11.84
N ARG A 120 -16.95 -13.66 -11.16
CA ARG A 120 -15.94 -14.59 -11.68
C ARG A 120 -16.35 -15.09 -13.07
N GLY A 121 -15.44 -14.99 -14.03
CA GLY A 121 -15.71 -15.34 -15.43
C GLY A 121 -16.13 -14.15 -16.30
N PHE A 122 -16.20 -12.94 -15.71
CA PHE A 122 -16.48 -11.72 -16.42
C PHE A 122 -15.38 -10.68 -16.19
N ILE A 123 -15.21 -9.79 -17.16
CA ILE A 123 -14.25 -8.70 -17.11
C ILE A 123 -14.89 -7.39 -17.53
N ARG A 124 -14.35 -6.29 -17.00
CA ARG A 124 -14.88 -4.95 -17.24
C ARG A 124 -14.72 -4.55 -18.71
N ALA A 125 -15.83 -4.29 -19.37
CA ALA A 125 -15.94 -3.75 -20.72
C ALA A 125 -16.74 -2.44 -20.67
N GLY A 126 -16.04 -1.33 -20.40
CA GLY A 126 -16.68 -0.04 -20.14
C GLY A 126 -17.52 -0.07 -18.86
N ASN A 127 -18.84 0.09 -19.02
CA ASN A 127 -19.83 0.08 -17.94
C ASN A 127 -20.55 -1.28 -17.79
N LEU A 128 -20.05 -2.32 -18.45
CA LEU A 128 -20.61 -3.67 -18.43
C LEU A 128 -19.58 -4.69 -17.99
N CYS A 129 -20.07 -5.89 -17.63
CA CYS A 129 -19.26 -7.07 -17.40
C CYS A 129 -19.44 -8.02 -18.59
N ALA A 130 -18.39 -8.17 -19.39
CA ALA A 130 -18.38 -9.05 -20.54
C ALA A 130 -17.77 -10.41 -20.17
N PRO A 131 -18.28 -11.53 -20.72
CA PRO A 131 -17.74 -12.85 -20.42
C PRO A 131 -16.29 -12.96 -20.89
N VAL A 132 -15.44 -13.56 -20.05
CA VAL A 132 -14.06 -13.87 -20.38
C VAL A 132 -14.03 -15.02 -21.38
N LYS A 133 -13.42 -14.80 -22.54
CA LYS A 133 -13.14 -15.85 -23.51
C LYS A 133 -11.88 -16.61 -23.09
N VAL A 134 -12.07 -17.80 -22.53
CA VAL A 134 -10.95 -18.68 -22.16
C VAL A 134 -10.53 -19.50 -23.38
N PRO A 135 -9.27 -19.42 -23.82
CA PRO A 135 -8.78 -20.24 -24.92
C PRO A 135 -8.59 -21.71 -24.50
N GLU A 136 -8.38 -22.59 -25.49
CA GLU A 136 -7.96 -23.97 -25.24
C GLU A 136 -6.67 -24.02 -24.41
N ASN A 137 -6.57 -24.95 -23.45
CA ASN A 137 -5.50 -25.05 -22.45
C ASN A 137 -5.38 -23.81 -21.53
N GLY A 138 -6.46 -23.05 -21.38
CA GLY A 138 -6.59 -21.94 -20.45
C GLY A 138 -7.62 -22.21 -19.35
N TYR A 139 -7.51 -21.49 -18.24
CA TYR A 139 -8.48 -21.54 -17.14
C TYR A 139 -8.77 -20.15 -16.58
N LEU A 140 -9.96 -19.97 -16.01
CA LEU A 140 -10.37 -18.70 -15.39
C LEU A 140 -9.54 -18.37 -14.14
N THR A 141 -9.02 -17.16 -14.08
CA THR A 141 -8.38 -16.62 -12.87
C THR A 141 -9.42 -15.88 -12.03
N SER A 142 -9.06 -15.61 -10.77
CA SER A 142 -9.88 -14.75 -9.89
C SER A 142 -9.60 -13.26 -10.10
N SER A 143 -8.75 -12.88 -11.07
CA SER A 143 -8.35 -11.49 -11.27
C SER A 143 -9.34 -10.75 -12.15
N GLY A 144 -9.99 -9.71 -11.62
CA GLY A 144 -10.78 -8.76 -12.42
C GLY A 144 -9.95 -7.83 -13.32
N TYR A 145 -8.64 -8.02 -13.35
CA TYR A 145 -7.67 -7.27 -14.15
C TYR A 145 -6.93 -8.22 -15.11
N GLY A 146 -6.43 -7.70 -16.24
CA GLY A 146 -5.70 -8.48 -17.24
C GLY A 146 -6.64 -9.23 -18.19
N SER A 147 -6.30 -10.47 -18.55
CA SER A 147 -7.10 -11.32 -19.45
C SER A 147 -8.26 -12.04 -18.75
N GLY A 148 -8.26 -12.12 -17.42
CA GLY A 148 -9.23 -12.91 -16.65
C GLY A 148 -9.03 -14.44 -16.77
N TRP A 149 -7.97 -14.87 -17.45
CA TRP A 149 -7.58 -16.27 -17.61
C TRP A 149 -6.05 -16.43 -17.59
N ALA A 150 -5.60 -17.63 -17.27
CA ALA A 150 -4.20 -18.05 -17.32
C ALA A 150 -4.08 -19.38 -18.06
N CYS A 151 -2.88 -19.71 -18.54
CA CYS A 151 -2.64 -20.99 -19.20
C CYS A 151 -2.43 -22.11 -18.20
N GLU A 152 -2.93 -23.30 -18.55
CA GLU A 152 -2.63 -24.53 -17.84
C GLU A 152 -1.12 -24.80 -17.80
N ARG A 153 -0.70 -25.61 -16.82
CA ARG A 153 0.70 -26.00 -16.67
C ARG A 153 1.19 -26.69 -17.95
N GLY A 154 2.32 -26.22 -18.48
CA GLY A 154 2.84 -26.70 -19.78
C GLY A 154 2.45 -25.82 -20.95
N TYR A 155 1.66 -24.77 -20.73
CA TYR A 155 1.30 -23.79 -21.75
C TYR A 155 1.68 -22.38 -21.29
N ARG A 156 1.88 -21.49 -22.27
CA ARG A 156 2.18 -20.07 -22.03
C ARG A 156 1.31 -19.18 -22.92
N ALA A 157 0.99 -17.99 -22.42
CA ALA A 157 0.18 -17.04 -23.15
C ALA A 157 0.94 -16.49 -24.36
N ARG A 158 0.30 -16.52 -25.53
CA ARG A 158 0.75 -15.85 -26.76
C ARG A 158 -0.46 -15.16 -27.39
N GLY A 159 -0.60 -13.87 -27.12
CA GLY A 159 -1.80 -13.11 -27.47
C GLY A 159 -3.01 -13.65 -26.70
N GLU A 160 -4.08 -13.99 -27.42
CA GLU A 160 -5.34 -14.52 -26.86
C GLU A 160 -5.36 -16.06 -26.79
N THR A 161 -4.20 -16.73 -26.88
CA THR A 161 -4.12 -18.20 -26.92
C THR A 161 -3.08 -18.73 -25.94
N CYS A 162 -3.26 -19.99 -25.54
CA CYS A 162 -2.27 -20.75 -24.79
C CYS A 162 -1.52 -21.69 -25.74
N VAL A 163 -0.21 -21.47 -25.88
CA VAL A 163 0.66 -22.29 -26.72
C VAL A 163 1.51 -23.21 -25.85
N ALA A 164 1.69 -24.45 -26.28
CA ALA A 164 2.49 -25.43 -25.55
C ALA A 164 3.94 -24.92 -25.37
N ILE A 165 4.48 -25.15 -24.18
CA ILE A 165 5.87 -24.87 -23.85
C ILE A 165 6.72 -26.01 -24.42
N ALA A 166 7.63 -25.68 -25.34
CA ALA A 166 8.62 -26.63 -25.81
C ALA A 166 9.57 -26.97 -24.66
N LEU A 167 9.55 -28.23 -24.23
CA LEU A 167 10.39 -28.73 -23.15
C LEU A 167 11.65 -29.38 -23.75
N PRO A 168 12.85 -28.80 -23.55
CA PRO A 168 14.08 -29.43 -24.04
C PRO A 168 14.40 -30.72 -23.26
N ALA A 169 15.30 -31.53 -23.79
CA ALA A 169 15.81 -32.69 -23.08
C ALA A 169 16.45 -32.28 -21.74
N ASN A 170 16.25 -33.09 -20.69
CA ASN A 170 16.71 -32.83 -19.32
C ASN A 170 16.13 -31.55 -18.69
N ALA A 171 14.87 -31.22 -19.02
CA ALA A 171 14.11 -30.15 -18.40
C ALA A 171 12.76 -30.65 -17.87
N TYR A 172 12.24 -29.93 -16.87
CA TYR A 172 10.91 -30.17 -16.33
C TYR A 172 10.13 -28.86 -16.17
N LEU A 173 8.80 -28.95 -16.29
CA LEU A 173 7.90 -27.80 -16.14
C LEU A 173 7.93 -27.25 -14.71
N THR A 174 7.93 -25.93 -14.57
CA THR A 174 7.81 -25.25 -13.27
C THR A 174 6.38 -24.76 -13.06
N ASN A 175 6.05 -24.41 -11.81
CA ASN A 175 4.80 -23.73 -11.49
C ASN A 175 4.93 -22.20 -11.60
N SER A 176 6.03 -21.69 -12.15
CA SER A 176 6.24 -20.26 -12.28
C SER A 176 5.37 -19.72 -13.41
N GLY A 177 4.48 -18.78 -13.08
CA GLY A 177 3.70 -18.03 -14.08
C GLY A 177 4.53 -17.01 -14.88
N SER A 178 5.82 -16.85 -14.55
CA SER A 178 6.76 -15.96 -15.23
C SER A 178 8.00 -16.73 -15.72
N GLY A 179 8.63 -16.23 -16.78
CA GLY A 179 9.82 -16.84 -17.39
C GLY A 179 9.50 -17.88 -18.46
N THR A 180 10.39 -18.86 -18.64
CA THR A 180 10.27 -19.92 -19.66
C THR A 180 9.25 -21.00 -19.30
N GLY A 181 8.81 -21.08 -18.03
CA GLY A 181 7.87 -22.09 -17.54
C GLY A 181 8.46 -23.50 -17.38
N TRP A 182 9.78 -23.64 -17.53
CA TRP A 182 10.54 -24.87 -17.28
C TRP A 182 11.90 -24.54 -16.67
N THR A 183 12.52 -25.55 -16.05
CA THR A 183 13.89 -25.47 -15.56
C THR A 183 14.61 -26.79 -15.85
N CYS A 184 15.94 -26.76 -15.81
CA CYS A 184 16.75 -27.95 -16.06
C CYS A 184 16.70 -28.93 -14.88
N GLU A 185 16.78 -30.22 -15.20
CA GLU A 185 17.02 -31.27 -14.22
C GLU A 185 18.34 -31.04 -13.48
N ARG A 186 18.43 -31.56 -12.25
CA ARG A 186 19.66 -31.47 -11.45
C ARG A 186 20.83 -32.11 -12.21
N GLY A 187 21.94 -31.39 -12.32
CA GLY A 187 23.09 -31.79 -13.13
C GLY A 187 23.09 -31.19 -14.53
N TYR A 188 22.10 -30.35 -14.85
CA TYR A 188 22.03 -29.59 -16.09
C TYR A 188 21.81 -28.10 -15.78
N ARG A 189 22.24 -27.24 -16.70
CA ARG A 189 22.12 -25.77 -16.61
C ARG A 189 21.53 -25.19 -17.88
N VAL A 190 20.81 -24.09 -17.74
CA VAL A 190 20.17 -23.40 -18.87
C VAL A 190 21.24 -22.79 -19.78
N ARG A 191 21.16 -23.07 -21.08
CA ARG A 191 21.92 -22.39 -22.14
C ARG A 191 20.99 -22.08 -23.31
N GLY A 192 20.47 -20.86 -23.36
CA GLY A 192 19.44 -20.51 -24.35
C GLY A 192 18.16 -21.31 -24.12
N GLU A 193 17.74 -22.10 -25.11
CA GLU A 193 16.54 -22.93 -25.06
C GLU A 193 16.82 -24.42 -24.78
N VAL A 194 18.03 -24.76 -24.32
CA VAL A 194 18.42 -26.13 -23.98
C VAL A 194 19.01 -26.25 -22.58
N CYS A 195 19.06 -27.49 -22.08
CA CYS A 195 19.72 -27.85 -20.83
C CYS A 195 21.02 -28.59 -21.14
N ASP A 196 22.14 -27.91 -20.90
CA ASP A 196 23.48 -28.48 -21.04
C ASP A 196 23.89 -29.19 -19.76
N LYS A 197 24.53 -30.35 -19.89
CA LYS A 197 25.06 -31.08 -18.74
C LYS A 197 26.13 -30.25 -18.04
N VAL A 198 26.11 -30.25 -16.71
CA VAL A 198 27.15 -29.65 -15.89
C VAL A 198 28.36 -30.58 -15.91
N GLU A 199 29.44 -30.09 -16.53
CA GLU A 199 30.73 -30.76 -16.50
C GLU A 199 31.32 -30.68 -15.09
N LEU A 200 31.48 -31.85 -14.45
CA LEU A 200 32.04 -31.99 -13.12
C LEU A 200 33.54 -32.28 -13.24
N PRO A 201 34.42 -31.36 -12.81
CA PRO A 201 35.84 -31.66 -12.73
C PRO A 201 36.11 -32.70 -11.64
N GLU A 202 37.31 -33.29 -11.67
CA GLU A 202 37.77 -34.19 -10.62
C GLU A 202 37.71 -33.50 -9.25
N PHE A 203 37.34 -34.26 -8.22
CA PHE A 203 37.15 -33.77 -6.85
C PHE A 203 36.06 -32.69 -6.68
N ALA A 204 35.04 -32.65 -7.55
CA ALA A 204 33.87 -31.80 -7.39
C ALA A 204 32.56 -32.59 -7.19
N HIS A 205 31.54 -31.90 -6.68
CA HIS A 205 30.15 -32.37 -6.62
C HIS A 205 29.21 -31.25 -7.08
N LEU A 206 27.97 -31.59 -7.42
CA LEU A 206 26.95 -30.60 -7.78
C LEU A 206 26.64 -29.68 -6.59
N ASN A 207 26.52 -28.38 -6.85
CA ASN A 207 26.10 -27.39 -5.84
C ASN A 207 24.66 -27.65 -5.36
N SER A 208 24.20 -26.91 -4.36
CA SER A 208 22.83 -27.05 -3.82
C SER A 208 21.76 -26.83 -4.90
N SER A 209 21.91 -25.80 -5.74
CA SER A 209 21.02 -25.47 -6.85
C SER A 209 20.95 -26.54 -7.94
N GLY A 210 22.00 -27.37 -8.08
CA GLY A 210 22.08 -28.43 -9.07
C GLY A 210 22.48 -27.98 -10.49
N ASP A 211 22.74 -26.69 -10.69
CA ASP A 211 23.07 -26.06 -11.99
C ASP A 211 24.57 -25.72 -12.12
N GLY A 212 25.36 -26.06 -11.09
CA GLY A 212 26.79 -25.85 -11.04
C GLY A 212 27.47 -26.86 -10.12
N TRP A 213 28.73 -26.62 -9.81
CA TRP A 213 29.53 -27.53 -8.99
C TRP A 213 30.33 -26.77 -7.93
N GLN A 214 30.74 -27.50 -6.89
CA GLN A 214 31.64 -27.04 -5.83
C GLN A 214 32.70 -28.11 -5.57
N CYS A 215 33.88 -27.69 -5.12
CA CYS A 215 34.93 -28.64 -4.76
C CYS A 215 34.57 -29.43 -3.52
N ASN A 216 34.87 -30.72 -3.54
CA ASN A 216 34.89 -31.56 -2.35
C ASN A 216 35.96 -31.03 -1.40
N ARG A 217 35.69 -31.01 -0.10
CA ARG A 217 36.73 -30.68 0.89
C ARG A 217 37.81 -31.77 0.87
N PRO A 218 39.11 -31.45 0.97
CA PRO A 218 39.71 -30.12 1.23
C PRO A 218 40.12 -29.32 -0.02
N TYR A 219 39.75 -29.75 -1.23
CA TYR A 219 40.16 -29.13 -2.49
C TYR A 219 39.59 -27.71 -2.66
N ARG A 220 40.33 -26.84 -3.36
CA ARG A 220 39.94 -25.46 -3.66
C ARG A 220 39.77 -25.23 -5.16
N GLN A 221 38.85 -24.36 -5.52
CA GLN A 221 38.56 -24.03 -6.91
C GLN A 221 39.67 -23.17 -7.53
N ALA A 222 40.22 -23.63 -8.65
CA ALA A 222 41.19 -22.89 -9.46
C ALA A 222 40.75 -22.93 -10.93
N GLY A 223 39.96 -21.93 -11.36
CA GLY A 223 39.34 -21.93 -12.67
C GLY A 223 38.33 -23.06 -12.82
N ALA A 224 38.49 -23.90 -13.85
CA ALA A 224 37.60 -25.01 -14.18
C ALA A 224 37.94 -26.33 -13.46
N ARG A 225 38.78 -26.31 -12.43
CA ARG A 225 39.26 -27.51 -11.71
C ARG A 225 39.30 -27.30 -10.21
N CYS A 226 39.30 -28.41 -9.47
CA CYS A 226 39.59 -28.45 -8.04
C CYS A 226 41.03 -28.93 -7.85
N ILE A 227 41.83 -28.15 -7.12
CA ILE A 227 43.22 -28.50 -6.82
C ILE A 227 43.38 -28.71 -5.32
N ALA A 228 44.31 -29.59 -4.94
CA ALA A 228 44.70 -29.75 -3.55
C ALA A 228 45.20 -28.40 -3.00
N PRO A 229 44.91 -28.09 -1.73
CA PRO A 229 45.30 -26.83 -1.10
C PRO A 229 46.82 -26.67 -0.98
#